data_AF-A0AB32TPJ5-F1
#
_entry.id   AF-A0AB32TPJ5-F1
#
_cell.length_a   1.000
_cell.length_b   1.000
_cell.length_c   1.000
_cell.angle_alpha   90.00
_cell.angle_beta   90.00
_cell.angle_gamma   90.00
#
_symmetry.space_group_name_H-M   'P 1'
#
loop_
_entity.id
_entity.type
_entity.pdbx_description
1 polymer ?
#
loop_
_entity_poly.entity_id
_entity_poly.type
_entity_poly.pdbx_seq_one_letter_code
_entity_poly.pdbx_strand_id
1 'polypeptide(L)'
;MIDLLKTAVDKALESENGHLDLYLRFLLGLSLQSSRQLLRGLLTQRNDRDQSKEEIIAYIKQKLEGNLSPERSINLFYCLNELNDQTLLKEIQSHLSSGSLSSADLSPAQWSALVFVLLTSEEELEEFELQKFQRSDECLIRLSAVIKTSKRALLQSCNLTVQCCESLSSALQSSNCVLRELDLSNNDLQDSGVKKISDGLKSRHCKLDTLRLSGCMVTEEGCGFLSSALTSNPSHLRELDLSYNHPGDSGVKLLSEQLEDPNYTLDKLNLDHGGETRITAGPRKYVCFLTLDPNTANTDLILSEENREVKSVFENQPYPDHPHRFDDDPQVLCRESVCGRCYWEIDWSGDDDVDISVSYKSIRRKGGGVECWFGYNAQSWSLSCVSSRFTFWHNNTHTDLPVEPLSRRIGVFVDHSAGTLIFYNIYRDTMSLIHSVQTTFTEPLCAGFRFGFYYGSSVKLS
;
A
#
# COMPACT_ATOMS: atom_id res chain seq x y z
N MET A 1 31.66 -27.27 -23.30
CA MET A 1 31.29 -26.66 -22.00
C MET A 1 29.90 -26.06 -22.06
N ILE A 2 29.57 -25.29 -23.10
CA ILE A 2 28.24 -24.70 -23.23
C ILE A 2 27.09 -25.73 -23.17
N ASP A 3 27.19 -26.86 -23.86
CA ASP A 3 26.13 -27.90 -23.85
C ASP A 3 25.88 -28.48 -22.45
N LEU A 4 26.95 -28.62 -21.66
CA LEU A 4 26.86 -29.04 -20.25
C LEU A 4 26.10 -28.00 -19.43
N LEU A 5 26.38 -26.71 -19.62
CA LEU A 5 25.70 -25.64 -18.90
C LEU A 5 24.22 -25.54 -19.30
N LYS A 6 23.89 -25.65 -20.60
CA LYS A 6 22.50 -25.68 -21.08
C LYS A 6 21.73 -26.87 -20.48
N THR A 7 22.33 -28.05 -20.49
CA THR A 7 21.74 -29.26 -19.86
C THR A 7 21.55 -29.09 -18.36
N ALA A 8 22.49 -28.43 -17.66
CA ALA A 8 22.36 -28.15 -16.23
C ALA A 8 21.20 -27.17 -15.93
N VAL A 9 21.04 -26.14 -16.77
CA VAL A 9 19.88 -25.22 -16.70
C VAL A 9 18.57 -26.00 -16.85
N ASP A 10 18.46 -26.83 -17.90
CA ASP A 10 17.24 -27.64 -18.14
C ASP A 10 16.91 -28.55 -16.95
N LYS A 11 17.90 -29.29 -16.44
CA LYS A 11 17.70 -30.18 -15.29
C LYS A 11 17.30 -29.43 -14.02
N ALA A 12 17.84 -28.24 -13.79
CA ALA A 12 17.46 -27.42 -12.63
C ALA A 12 16.02 -26.88 -12.75
N LEU A 13 15.57 -26.58 -13.98
CA LEU A 13 14.19 -26.18 -14.25
C LEU A 13 13.19 -27.34 -14.07
N GLU A 14 13.59 -28.57 -14.38
CA GLU A 14 12.79 -29.79 -14.16
C GLU A 14 12.72 -30.23 -12.68
N SER A 15 13.61 -29.71 -11.83
CA SER A 15 13.68 -30.09 -10.41
C SER A 15 12.56 -29.44 -9.59
N GLU A 16 11.60 -30.25 -9.11
CA GLU A 16 10.43 -29.79 -8.35
C GLU A 16 10.76 -29.02 -7.06
N ASN A 17 11.81 -29.40 -6.34
CA ASN A 17 12.15 -28.83 -5.02
C ASN A 17 13.38 -27.89 -5.03
N GLY A 18 13.88 -27.53 -6.21
CA GLY A 18 15.05 -26.65 -6.35
C GLY A 18 16.38 -27.19 -5.82
N HIS A 19 16.53 -28.49 -5.55
CA HIS A 19 17.78 -29.05 -5.01
C HIS A 19 19.01 -28.84 -5.91
N LEU A 20 18.79 -28.59 -7.22
CA LEU A 20 19.86 -28.29 -8.19
C LEU A 20 20.18 -26.80 -8.31
N ASP A 21 19.44 -25.90 -7.65
CA ASP A 21 19.55 -24.46 -7.85
C ASP A 21 20.92 -23.90 -7.44
N LEU A 22 21.44 -24.35 -6.29
CA LEU A 22 22.79 -24.00 -5.85
C LEU A 22 23.87 -24.65 -6.73
N TYR A 23 23.64 -25.88 -7.17
CA TYR A 23 24.57 -26.60 -8.04
C TYR A 23 24.70 -25.92 -9.41
N LEU A 24 23.58 -25.47 -10.00
CA LEU A 24 23.57 -24.71 -11.25
C LEU A 24 24.39 -23.43 -11.11
N ARG A 25 24.15 -22.65 -10.05
CA ARG A 25 24.91 -21.40 -9.78
C ARG A 25 26.40 -21.66 -9.66
N PHE A 26 26.79 -22.70 -8.93
CA PHE A 26 28.19 -23.12 -8.84
C PHE A 26 28.78 -23.46 -10.22
N LEU A 27 28.08 -24.24 -11.05
CA LEU A 27 28.54 -24.59 -12.39
C LEU A 27 28.70 -23.36 -13.30
N LEU A 28 27.76 -22.42 -13.22
CA LEU A 28 27.83 -21.16 -13.97
C LEU A 28 28.99 -20.29 -13.48
N GLY A 29 29.24 -20.25 -12.17
CA GLY A 29 30.37 -19.56 -11.56
C GLY A 29 31.74 -20.06 -12.07
N LEU A 30 31.86 -21.33 -12.49
CA LEU A 30 33.08 -21.85 -13.14
C LEU A 30 33.39 -21.20 -14.50
N SER A 31 32.39 -20.59 -15.14
CA SER A 31 32.59 -19.87 -16.40
C SER A 31 33.25 -18.50 -16.20
N LEU A 32 33.17 -17.92 -14.99
CA LEU A 32 33.71 -16.60 -14.66
C LEU A 32 35.23 -16.58 -14.69
N GLN A 33 35.80 -15.47 -15.17
CA GLN A 33 37.26 -15.29 -15.26
C GLN A 33 37.97 -15.44 -13.91
N SER A 34 37.37 -14.96 -12.82
CA SER A 34 37.87 -15.10 -11.45
C SER A 34 38.03 -16.57 -11.04
N SER A 35 36.97 -17.36 -11.17
CA SER A 35 36.99 -18.81 -10.90
C SER A 35 37.98 -19.56 -11.79
N ARG A 36 38.09 -19.17 -13.07
CA ARG A 36 39.07 -19.76 -14.01
C ARG A 36 40.51 -19.54 -13.57
N GLN A 37 40.84 -18.39 -12.96
CA GLN A 37 42.18 -18.13 -12.44
C GLN A 37 42.54 -19.09 -11.28
N LEU A 38 41.58 -19.37 -10.40
CA LEU A 38 41.75 -20.27 -9.26
C LEU A 38 41.85 -21.74 -9.67
N LEU A 39 41.15 -22.14 -10.75
CA LEU A 39 41.01 -23.55 -11.16
C LEU A 39 41.79 -23.90 -12.44
N ARG A 40 42.83 -23.13 -12.81
CA ARG A 40 43.61 -23.35 -14.06
C ARG A 40 44.14 -24.77 -14.23
N GLY A 41 44.50 -25.45 -13.13
CA GLY A 41 44.98 -26.84 -13.18
C GLY A 41 43.90 -27.86 -13.53
N LEU A 42 42.63 -27.55 -13.27
CA LEU A 42 41.48 -28.41 -13.55
C LEU A 42 40.80 -28.05 -14.88
N LEU A 43 40.87 -26.78 -15.30
CA LEU A 43 40.20 -26.25 -16.49
C LEU A 43 41.22 -25.88 -17.60
N THR A 44 41.60 -26.85 -18.43
CA THR A 44 42.72 -26.74 -19.39
C THR A 44 42.42 -25.98 -20.71
N GLN A 45 41.18 -25.53 -20.96
CA GLN A 45 40.80 -24.91 -22.25
C GLN A 45 40.61 -23.39 -22.15
N ARG A 46 41.42 -22.63 -22.92
CA ARG A 46 41.68 -21.20 -22.69
C ARG A 46 41.00 -20.21 -23.66
N ASN A 47 40.56 -20.60 -24.85
CA ASN A 47 40.30 -19.63 -25.93
C ASN A 47 38.82 -19.30 -26.24
N ASP A 48 37.86 -20.22 -26.13
CA ASP A 48 36.46 -19.95 -26.57
C ASP A 48 35.45 -19.67 -25.44
N ARG A 49 35.90 -19.35 -24.23
CA ARG A 49 34.99 -19.32 -23.07
C ARG A 49 34.20 -18.02 -22.87
N ASP A 50 34.67 -16.89 -23.35
CA ASP A 50 33.89 -15.65 -23.23
C ASP A 50 32.65 -15.70 -24.16
N GLN A 51 32.78 -16.30 -25.35
CA GLN A 51 31.65 -16.65 -26.22
C GLN A 51 30.67 -17.61 -25.52
N SER A 52 31.17 -18.59 -24.76
CA SER A 52 30.30 -19.50 -24.00
C SER A 52 29.52 -18.81 -22.87
N LYS A 53 30.06 -17.73 -22.29
CA LYS A 53 29.36 -16.93 -21.28
C LYS A 53 28.18 -16.17 -21.90
N GLU A 54 28.41 -15.49 -23.03
CA GLU A 54 27.35 -14.77 -23.74
C GLU A 54 26.25 -15.72 -24.23
N GLU A 55 26.64 -16.90 -24.73
CA GLU A 55 25.71 -17.91 -25.21
C GLU A 55 24.84 -18.49 -24.07
N ILE A 56 25.41 -18.77 -22.89
CA ILE A 56 24.61 -19.26 -21.76
C ILE A 56 23.70 -18.17 -21.19
N ILE A 57 24.14 -16.91 -21.17
CA ILE A 57 23.30 -15.77 -20.80
C ILE A 57 22.11 -15.67 -21.76
N ALA A 58 22.34 -15.70 -23.07
CA ALA A 58 21.27 -15.66 -24.07
C ALA A 58 20.29 -16.83 -23.89
N TYR A 59 20.80 -18.02 -23.59
CA TYR A 59 19.98 -19.20 -23.33
C TYR A 59 19.11 -19.06 -22.07
N ILE A 60 19.67 -18.53 -20.97
CA ILE A 60 18.89 -18.28 -19.74
C ILE A 60 17.80 -17.24 -20.00
N LYS A 61 18.10 -16.17 -20.75
CA LYS A 61 17.11 -15.15 -21.13
C LYS A 61 15.98 -15.76 -21.99
N GLN A 62 16.31 -16.62 -22.94
CA GLN A 62 15.32 -17.37 -23.71
C GLN A 62 14.43 -18.26 -22.81
N LYS A 63 14.98 -18.87 -21.76
CA LYS A 63 14.17 -19.65 -20.80
C LYS A 63 13.23 -18.79 -19.98
N LEU A 64 13.66 -17.58 -19.61
CA LEU A 64 12.83 -16.61 -18.89
C LEU A 64 11.65 -16.07 -19.71
N GLU A 65 11.73 -16.10 -21.04
CA GLU A 65 10.60 -15.79 -21.94
C GLU A 65 9.52 -16.89 -21.95
N GLY A 66 9.83 -18.08 -21.41
CA GLY A 66 8.88 -19.18 -21.30
C GLY A 66 7.99 -19.11 -20.06
N ASN A 67 7.01 -20.02 -19.99
CA ASN A 67 6.10 -20.16 -18.84
C ASN A 67 6.78 -20.94 -17.69
N LEU A 68 7.67 -20.27 -16.96
CA LEU A 68 8.30 -20.82 -15.75
C LEU A 68 7.50 -20.49 -14.49
N SER A 69 7.60 -21.34 -13.47
CA SER A 69 7.10 -20.98 -12.13
C SER A 69 7.90 -19.80 -11.57
N PRO A 70 7.31 -18.99 -10.67
CA PRO A 70 8.02 -17.88 -10.05
C PRO A 70 9.35 -18.27 -9.41
N GLU A 71 9.40 -19.43 -8.74
CA GLU A 71 10.60 -19.97 -8.08
C GLU A 71 11.70 -20.32 -9.09
N ARG A 72 11.32 -20.95 -10.21
CA ARG A 72 12.27 -21.31 -11.28
C ARG A 72 12.82 -20.05 -11.96
N SER A 73 11.96 -19.06 -12.23
CA SER A 73 12.37 -17.76 -12.76
C SER A 73 13.33 -17.02 -11.83
N ILE A 74 13.02 -16.95 -10.52
CA ILE A 74 13.90 -16.34 -9.51
C ILE A 74 15.27 -17.05 -9.49
N ASN A 75 15.31 -18.38 -9.56
CA ASN A 75 16.56 -19.12 -9.63
C ASN A 75 17.39 -18.74 -10.89
N LEU A 76 16.75 -18.56 -12.05
CA LEU A 76 17.44 -18.07 -13.24
C LEU A 76 17.95 -16.63 -13.10
N PHE A 77 17.27 -15.75 -12.37
CA PHE A 77 17.81 -14.42 -12.04
C PHE A 77 19.03 -14.49 -11.14
N TYR A 78 19.06 -15.39 -10.14
CA TYR A 78 20.30 -15.65 -9.39
C TYR A 78 21.44 -16.14 -10.30
N CYS A 79 21.12 -16.95 -11.31
CA CYS A 79 22.09 -17.41 -12.30
C CYS A 79 22.64 -16.27 -13.17
N LEU A 80 21.77 -15.36 -13.64
CA LEU A 80 22.21 -14.17 -14.38
C LEU A 80 23.06 -13.24 -13.52
N ASN A 81 22.67 -13.05 -12.25
CA ASN A 81 23.44 -12.28 -11.28
C ASN A 81 24.84 -12.86 -11.06
N GLU A 82 24.95 -14.17 -10.85
CA GLU A 82 26.24 -14.89 -10.77
C GLU A 82 27.09 -14.67 -12.03
N LEU A 83 26.46 -14.64 -13.20
CA LEU A 83 27.13 -14.36 -14.48
C LEU A 83 27.45 -12.87 -14.69
N ASN A 84 27.19 -11.99 -13.71
CA ASN A 84 27.31 -10.53 -13.81
C ASN A 84 26.47 -9.92 -14.96
N ASP A 85 25.34 -10.54 -15.33
CA ASP A 85 24.38 -9.95 -16.28
C ASP A 85 23.22 -9.31 -15.52
N GLN A 86 23.22 -7.98 -15.49
CA GLN A 86 22.17 -7.16 -14.87
C GLN A 86 21.19 -6.59 -15.89
N THR A 87 21.24 -7.04 -17.16
CA THR A 87 20.55 -6.35 -18.26
C THR A 87 19.04 -6.38 -18.11
N LEU A 88 18.47 -7.53 -17.73
CA LEU A 88 17.03 -7.69 -17.47
C LEU A 88 16.58 -6.99 -16.19
N LEU A 89 17.49 -6.70 -15.27
CA LEU A 89 17.18 -6.09 -13.98
C LEU A 89 17.09 -4.56 -14.06
N LYS A 90 17.74 -3.95 -15.06
CA LYS A 90 17.70 -2.50 -15.28
C LYS A 90 16.29 -1.96 -15.50
N GLU A 91 15.43 -2.71 -16.18
CA GLU A 91 14.04 -2.33 -16.42
C GLU A 91 13.26 -2.25 -15.10
N ILE A 92 13.39 -3.27 -14.26
CA ILE A 92 12.75 -3.32 -12.94
C ILE A 92 13.32 -2.25 -11.99
N GLN A 93 14.64 -2.05 -12.00
CA GLN A 93 15.28 -0.99 -11.21
C GLN A 93 14.81 0.41 -11.63
N SER A 94 14.57 0.62 -12.93
CA SER A 94 13.97 1.86 -13.44
C SER A 94 12.57 2.07 -12.88
N HIS A 95 11.71 1.03 -12.92
CA HIS A 95 10.35 1.10 -12.36
C HIS A 95 10.32 1.34 -10.85
N LEU A 96 11.23 0.69 -10.11
CA LEU A 96 11.42 0.92 -8.67
C LEU A 96 11.80 2.38 -8.40
N SER A 97 12.76 2.92 -9.17
CA SER A 97 13.26 4.28 -8.99
C SER A 97 12.23 5.35 -9.37
N SER A 98 11.36 5.07 -10.34
CA SER A 98 10.29 5.99 -10.76
C SER A 98 9.02 5.90 -9.93
N GLY A 99 8.91 4.92 -9.02
CA GLY A 99 7.69 4.67 -8.24
C GLY A 99 6.50 4.19 -9.08
N SER A 100 6.73 3.71 -10.30
CA SER A 100 5.64 3.36 -11.24
C SER A 100 5.02 1.98 -10.98
N LEU A 101 5.58 1.19 -10.06
CA LEU A 101 5.13 -0.19 -9.79
C LEU A 101 3.71 -0.28 -9.23
N SER A 102 3.17 0.82 -8.72
CA SER A 102 1.77 0.90 -8.29
C SER A 102 0.76 0.82 -9.43
N SER A 103 1.19 1.12 -10.66
CA SER A 103 0.35 1.17 -11.87
C SER A 103 0.88 0.28 -13.02
N ALA A 104 2.01 -0.38 -12.84
CA ALA A 104 2.64 -1.20 -13.87
C ALA A 104 1.94 -2.57 -13.99
N ASP A 105 1.58 -2.95 -15.22
CA ASP A 105 1.19 -4.32 -15.54
C ASP A 105 2.45 -5.15 -15.83
N LEU A 106 2.89 -5.94 -14.85
CA LEU A 106 4.12 -6.73 -14.96
C LEU A 106 3.81 -8.15 -15.41
N SER A 107 4.57 -8.62 -16.40
CA SER A 107 4.60 -10.03 -16.79
C SER A 107 5.10 -10.92 -15.63
N PRO A 108 4.80 -12.24 -15.66
CA PRO A 108 5.33 -13.18 -14.65
C PRO A 108 6.86 -13.12 -14.49
N ALA A 109 7.61 -12.94 -15.58
CA ALA A 109 9.06 -12.82 -15.55
C ALA A 109 9.51 -11.51 -14.88
N GLN A 110 8.85 -10.39 -15.17
CA GLN A 110 9.12 -9.10 -14.50
C GLN A 110 8.79 -9.15 -13.00
N TRP A 111 7.73 -9.86 -12.60
CA TRP A 111 7.45 -10.10 -11.18
C TRP A 111 8.55 -10.90 -10.49
N SER A 112 9.02 -11.99 -11.12
CA SER A 112 10.16 -12.76 -10.58
C SER A 112 11.45 -11.94 -10.53
N ALA A 113 11.68 -11.06 -11.52
CA ALA A 113 12.79 -10.13 -11.51
C ALA A 113 12.68 -9.14 -10.34
N LEU A 114 11.50 -8.60 -10.09
CA LEU A 114 11.23 -7.72 -8.94
C LEU A 114 11.48 -8.42 -7.60
N VAL A 115 10.97 -9.64 -7.42
CA VAL A 115 11.25 -10.44 -6.22
C VAL A 115 12.75 -10.66 -6.07
N PHE A 116 13.46 -10.98 -7.16
CA PHE A 116 14.91 -11.15 -7.11
C PHE A 116 15.62 -9.86 -6.66
N VAL A 117 15.28 -8.70 -7.24
CA VAL A 117 15.90 -7.41 -6.86
C VAL A 117 15.66 -7.11 -5.38
N LEU A 118 14.45 -7.31 -4.89
CA LEU A 118 14.09 -7.06 -3.48
C LEU A 118 14.80 -8.02 -2.51
N LEU A 119 15.01 -9.29 -2.91
CA LEU A 119 15.68 -10.28 -2.06
C LEU A 119 17.21 -10.20 -2.10
N THR A 120 17.78 -9.49 -3.06
CA THR A 120 19.24 -9.38 -3.25
C THR A 120 19.80 -7.99 -2.97
N SER A 121 18.98 -7.07 -2.44
CA SER A 121 19.49 -5.82 -1.89
C SER A 121 20.48 -6.11 -0.76
N GLU A 122 21.57 -5.33 -0.68
CA GLU A 122 22.57 -5.48 0.39
C GLU A 122 22.01 -5.16 1.79
N GLU A 123 20.88 -4.45 1.84
CA GLU A 123 20.16 -4.12 3.07
C GLU A 123 19.11 -5.20 3.36
N GLU A 124 19.07 -5.70 4.61
CA GLU A 124 17.92 -6.45 5.10
C GLU A 124 16.67 -5.58 4.94
N LEU A 125 15.62 -6.15 4.33
CA LEU A 125 14.32 -5.47 4.25
C LEU A 125 13.73 -5.37 5.67
N GLU A 126 13.99 -4.26 6.33
CA GLU A 126 13.41 -3.97 7.64
C GLU A 126 11.88 -3.85 7.53
N GLU A 127 11.42 -3.14 6.50
CA GLU A 127 10.02 -2.83 6.27
C GLU A 127 9.63 -3.07 4.81
N PHE A 128 8.56 -3.84 4.61
CA PHE A 128 7.92 -4.05 3.33
C PHE A 128 6.57 -3.34 3.30
N GLU A 129 6.41 -2.38 2.39
CA GLU A 129 5.18 -1.60 2.19
C GLU A 129 4.53 -1.98 0.86
N LEU A 130 3.39 -2.68 0.90
CA LEU A 130 2.69 -3.11 -0.32
C LEU A 130 2.12 -1.92 -1.12
N GLN A 131 1.90 -0.77 -0.47
CA GLN A 131 1.38 0.46 -1.07
C GLN A 131 2.35 1.07 -2.10
N LYS A 132 3.64 0.71 -2.06
CA LYS A 132 4.65 1.07 -3.08
C LYS A 132 4.47 0.30 -4.39
N PHE A 133 3.61 -0.73 -4.38
CA PHE A 133 3.29 -1.59 -5.51
C PHE A 133 1.78 -1.56 -5.79
N GLN A 134 1.29 -2.48 -6.61
CA GLN A 134 -0.14 -2.63 -6.85
C GLN A 134 -0.85 -3.13 -5.59
N ARG A 135 -1.95 -2.48 -5.22
CA ARG A 135 -2.83 -2.86 -4.10
C ARG A 135 -3.78 -4.00 -4.50
N SER A 136 -3.32 -5.23 -4.37
CA SER A 136 -4.10 -6.42 -4.71
C SER A 136 -3.61 -7.69 -4.01
N ASP A 137 -4.50 -8.68 -3.89
CA ASP A 137 -4.14 -10.02 -3.43
C ASP A 137 -3.06 -10.66 -4.33
N GLU A 138 -3.17 -10.48 -5.64
CA GLU A 138 -2.21 -11.03 -6.61
C GLU A 138 -0.79 -10.50 -6.37
N CYS A 139 -0.65 -9.18 -6.21
CA CYS A 139 0.64 -8.55 -5.94
C CYS A 139 1.25 -9.09 -4.64
N LEU A 140 0.46 -9.19 -3.56
CA LEU A 140 0.91 -9.76 -2.29
C LEU A 140 1.39 -11.21 -2.45
N ILE A 141 0.62 -12.05 -3.14
CA ILE A 141 0.95 -13.46 -3.35
C ILE A 141 2.26 -13.58 -4.13
N ARG A 142 2.44 -12.78 -5.18
CA ARG A 142 3.69 -12.74 -5.96
C ARG A 142 4.89 -12.27 -5.15
N LEU A 143 4.68 -11.38 -4.18
CA LEU A 143 5.72 -10.85 -3.28
C LEU A 143 5.85 -11.63 -1.95
N SER A 144 5.18 -12.78 -1.81
CA SER A 144 5.19 -13.58 -0.57
C SER A 144 6.59 -13.98 -0.09
N ALA A 145 7.53 -14.21 -1.00
CA ALA A 145 8.92 -14.49 -0.68
C ALA A 145 9.60 -13.31 0.04
N VAL A 146 9.29 -12.08 -0.39
CA VAL A 146 9.80 -10.83 0.19
C VAL A 146 9.22 -10.60 1.59
N ILE A 147 7.92 -10.90 1.78
CA ILE A 147 7.26 -10.79 3.10
C ILE A 147 7.94 -11.72 4.13
N LYS A 148 8.27 -12.96 3.74
CA LYS A 148 8.95 -13.92 4.64
C LYS A 148 10.32 -13.45 5.11
N THR A 149 11.01 -12.64 4.31
CA THR A 149 12.34 -12.10 4.62
C THR A 149 12.30 -10.71 5.26
N SER A 150 11.12 -10.10 5.37
CA SER A 150 10.96 -8.75 5.93
C SER A 150 10.65 -8.83 7.43
N LYS A 151 11.19 -7.91 8.24
CA LYS A 151 10.86 -7.86 9.68
C LYS A 151 9.47 -7.29 9.93
N ARG A 152 9.06 -6.32 9.12
CA ARG A 152 7.76 -5.64 9.22
C ARG A 152 7.07 -5.64 7.85
N ALA A 153 5.81 -6.03 7.80
CA ALA A 153 4.99 -6.00 6.58
C ALA A 153 3.79 -5.07 6.81
N LEU A 154 3.81 -3.93 6.14
CA LEU A 154 2.79 -2.88 6.19
C LEU A 154 1.87 -3.03 4.98
N LEU A 155 0.70 -3.61 5.21
CA LEU A 155 -0.26 -4.01 4.17
C LEU A 155 -1.61 -3.29 4.33
N GLN A 156 -1.63 -2.20 5.10
CA GLN A 156 -2.84 -1.45 5.38
C GLN A 156 -3.45 -0.81 4.13
N SER A 157 -4.78 -0.83 4.02
CA SER A 157 -5.52 -0.22 2.90
C SER A 157 -5.03 -0.68 1.51
N CYS A 158 -4.70 -1.97 1.37
CA CYS A 158 -4.15 -2.56 0.14
C CYS A 158 -5.17 -3.34 -0.69
N ASN A 159 -6.47 -3.18 -0.40
CA ASN A 159 -7.56 -3.89 -1.09
C ASN A 159 -7.37 -5.42 -1.06
N LEU A 160 -6.86 -5.92 0.07
CA LEU A 160 -6.66 -7.34 0.31
C LEU A 160 -7.97 -8.00 0.75
N THR A 161 -8.15 -9.24 0.36
CA THR A 161 -9.31 -10.06 0.70
C THR A 161 -8.90 -11.35 1.40
N VAL A 162 -9.87 -12.22 1.71
CA VAL A 162 -9.62 -13.57 2.23
C VAL A 162 -8.64 -14.39 1.38
N GLN A 163 -8.48 -14.08 0.09
CA GLN A 163 -7.58 -14.84 -0.80
C GLN A 163 -6.10 -14.72 -0.41
N CYS A 164 -5.63 -13.54 0.03
CA CYS A 164 -4.23 -13.40 0.43
C CYS A 164 -3.91 -14.10 1.75
N CYS A 165 -4.90 -14.32 2.63
CA CYS A 165 -4.70 -14.86 3.98
C CYS A 165 -4.12 -16.28 3.97
N GLU A 166 -4.35 -17.07 2.92
CA GLU A 166 -3.71 -18.39 2.77
C GLU A 166 -2.19 -18.25 2.58
N SER A 167 -1.76 -17.33 1.71
CA SER A 167 -0.35 -17.05 1.47
C SER A 167 0.34 -16.49 2.72
N LEU A 168 -0.33 -15.59 3.44
CA LEU A 168 0.19 -15.05 4.70
C LEU A 168 0.28 -16.12 5.79
N SER A 169 -0.74 -16.98 5.90
CA SER A 169 -0.72 -18.12 6.82
C SER A 169 0.45 -19.05 6.50
N SER A 170 0.64 -19.42 5.24
CA SER A 170 1.78 -20.23 4.78
C SER A 170 3.13 -19.58 5.13
N ALA A 171 3.24 -18.26 4.95
CA ALA A 171 4.43 -17.51 5.34
C ALA A 171 4.70 -17.60 6.85
N LEU A 172 3.70 -17.37 7.70
CA LEU A 172 3.82 -17.47 9.16
C LEU A 172 4.17 -18.89 9.65
N GLN A 173 3.73 -19.91 8.92
CA GLN A 173 4.04 -21.31 9.23
C GLN A 173 5.46 -21.73 8.82
N SER A 174 6.13 -20.92 7.99
CA SER A 174 7.44 -21.26 7.44
C SER A 174 8.57 -21.07 8.44
N SER A 175 9.47 -22.06 8.54
CA SER A 175 10.59 -22.04 9.49
C SER A 175 11.61 -20.93 9.24
N ASN A 176 11.68 -20.43 8.00
CA ASN A 176 12.57 -19.33 7.60
C ASN A 176 11.89 -17.96 7.64
N CYS A 177 10.64 -17.86 8.10
CA CYS A 177 9.97 -16.59 8.27
C CYS A 177 10.60 -15.80 9.42
N VAL A 178 10.93 -14.54 9.17
CA VAL A 178 11.53 -13.62 10.15
C VAL A 178 10.57 -12.51 10.59
N LEU A 179 9.36 -12.48 10.03
CA LEU A 179 8.34 -11.46 10.25
C LEU A 179 7.96 -11.30 11.71
N ARG A 180 8.03 -10.06 12.21
CA ARG A 180 7.72 -9.64 13.59
C ARG A 180 6.49 -8.75 13.67
N GLU A 181 6.24 -7.94 12.66
CA GLU A 181 5.07 -7.05 12.59
C GLU A 181 4.30 -7.27 11.30
N LEU A 182 3.00 -7.50 11.41
CA LEU A 182 2.08 -7.65 10.29
C LEU A 182 0.91 -6.70 10.49
N ASP A 183 0.83 -5.67 9.66
CA ASP A 183 -0.28 -4.72 9.65
C ASP A 183 -1.19 -4.97 8.44
N LEU A 184 -2.40 -5.46 8.70
CA LEU A 184 -3.42 -5.76 7.71
C LEU A 184 -4.60 -4.78 7.78
N SER A 185 -4.45 -3.65 8.49
CA SER A 185 -5.55 -2.74 8.80
C SER A 185 -6.29 -2.24 7.55
N ASN A 186 -7.60 -2.01 7.65
CA ASN A 186 -8.45 -1.53 6.56
C ASN A 186 -8.43 -2.43 5.30
N ASN A 187 -8.34 -3.75 5.47
CA ASN A 187 -8.63 -4.73 4.43
C ASN A 187 -9.85 -5.57 4.85
N ASP A 188 -10.77 -5.85 3.94
CA ASP A 188 -12.05 -6.51 4.26
C ASP A 188 -11.89 -8.04 4.37
N LEU A 189 -11.06 -8.49 5.33
CA LEU A 189 -10.68 -9.89 5.52
C LEU A 189 -11.81 -10.74 6.12
N GLN A 190 -12.64 -10.14 6.99
CA GLN A 190 -13.71 -10.80 7.73
C GLN A 190 -13.21 -11.96 8.61
N ASP A 191 -14.11 -12.61 9.33
CA ASP A 191 -13.75 -13.73 10.22
C ASP A 191 -13.11 -14.91 9.46
N SER A 192 -13.48 -15.11 8.19
CA SER A 192 -12.91 -16.14 7.34
C SER A 192 -11.41 -15.91 7.02
N GLY A 193 -11.01 -14.66 6.80
CA GLY A 193 -9.60 -14.29 6.66
C GLY A 193 -8.87 -14.41 8.00
N VAL A 194 -9.49 -13.94 9.08
CA VAL A 194 -8.93 -14.07 10.45
C VAL A 194 -8.68 -15.53 10.81
N LYS A 195 -9.59 -16.44 10.48
CA LYS A 195 -9.40 -17.89 10.68
C LYS A 195 -8.11 -18.41 10.05
N LYS A 196 -7.83 -18.03 8.80
CA LYS A 196 -6.61 -18.44 8.07
C LYS A 196 -5.35 -17.88 8.72
N ILE A 197 -5.37 -16.61 9.10
CA ILE A 197 -4.27 -15.98 9.84
C ILE A 197 -4.05 -16.68 11.18
N SER A 198 -5.11 -16.97 11.92
CA SER A 198 -5.08 -17.73 13.17
C SER A 198 -4.44 -19.11 13.01
N ASP A 199 -4.70 -19.81 11.91
CA ASP A 199 -4.04 -21.09 11.62
C ASP A 199 -2.53 -20.93 11.41
N GLY A 200 -2.09 -19.78 10.89
CA GLY A 200 -0.68 -19.41 10.81
C GLY A 200 -0.05 -19.14 12.19
N LEU A 201 -0.76 -18.39 13.05
CA LEU A 201 -0.31 -18.07 14.41
C LEU A 201 -0.14 -19.33 15.30
N LYS A 202 -0.95 -20.36 15.09
CA LYS A 202 -0.84 -21.65 15.80
C LYS A 202 0.48 -22.39 15.52
N SER A 203 1.20 -22.05 14.45
CA SER A 203 2.44 -22.73 14.12
C SER A 203 3.56 -22.40 15.10
N ARG A 204 4.27 -23.43 15.57
CA ARG A 204 5.50 -23.31 16.35
C ARG A 204 6.61 -22.47 15.68
N HIS A 205 6.49 -22.22 14.37
CA HIS A 205 7.44 -21.44 13.60
C HIS A 205 7.07 -19.95 13.54
N CYS A 206 5.85 -19.58 13.93
CA CYS A 206 5.40 -18.20 13.98
C CYS A 206 6.13 -17.44 15.10
N LYS A 207 6.66 -16.26 14.77
CA LYS A 207 7.45 -15.38 15.66
C LYS A 207 6.87 -13.97 15.70
N LEU A 208 5.62 -13.81 15.28
CA LEU A 208 5.00 -12.50 15.12
C LEU A 208 4.80 -11.84 16.49
N ASP A 209 5.38 -10.67 16.69
CA ASP A 209 5.28 -9.89 17.93
C ASP A 209 4.07 -8.94 17.89
N THR A 210 3.73 -8.41 16.71
CA THR A 210 2.64 -7.46 16.52
C THR A 210 1.75 -7.86 15.34
N LEU A 211 0.43 -7.92 15.60
CA LEU A 211 -0.60 -8.14 14.58
C LEU A 211 -1.63 -7.03 14.65
N ARG A 212 -1.84 -6.33 13.53
CA ARG A 212 -2.91 -5.33 13.42
C ARG A 212 -3.93 -5.78 12.39
N LEU A 213 -5.16 -5.94 12.85
CA LEU A 213 -6.36 -6.31 12.10
C LEU A 213 -7.44 -5.22 12.26
N SER A 214 -7.00 -3.99 12.49
CA SER A 214 -7.89 -2.87 12.73
C SER A 214 -8.77 -2.60 11.51
N GLY A 215 -10.08 -2.47 11.69
CA GLY A 215 -10.98 -2.22 10.55
C GLY A 215 -11.17 -3.38 9.56
N CYS A 216 -10.84 -4.62 9.96
CA CYS A 216 -10.88 -5.80 9.10
C CYS A 216 -12.22 -6.56 9.09
N MET A 217 -13.29 -5.97 9.64
CA MET A 217 -14.62 -6.58 9.78
C MET A 217 -14.61 -7.84 10.66
N VAL A 218 -13.83 -7.82 11.74
CA VAL A 218 -13.76 -8.92 12.71
C VAL A 218 -14.97 -8.87 13.65
N THR A 219 -15.64 -10.00 13.81
CA THR A 219 -16.76 -10.16 14.76
C THR A 219 -16.36 -11.02 15.96
N GLU A 220 -17.33 -11.34 16.83
CA GLU A 220 -17.17 -12.33 17.89
C GLU A 220 -16.58 -13.66 17.39
N GLU A 221 -16.98 -14.13 16.20
CA GLU A 221 -16.47 -15.38 15.63
C GLU A 221 -14.96 -15.29 15.35
N GLY A 222 -14.51 -14.19 14.74
CA GLY A 222 -13.10 -13.93 14.49
C GLY A 222 -12.28 -13.81 15.76
N CYS A 223 -12.83 -13.17 16.81
CA CYS A 223 -12.22 -13.17 18.15
C CYS A 223 -12.04 -14.58 18.70
N GLY A 224 -13.00 -15.48 18.46
CA GLY A 224 -12.90 -16.91 18.79
C GLY A 224 -11.71 -17.60 18.12
N PHE A 225 -11.50 -17.37 16.83
CA PHE A 225 -10.34 -17.92 16.12
C PHE A 225 -9.01 -17.37 16.63
N LEU A 226 -8.94 -16.07 16.94
CA LEU A 226 -7.74 -15.44 17.50
C LEU A 226 -7.43 -15.99 18.89
N SER A 227 -8.42 -16.03 19.78
CA SER A 227 -8.27 -16.60 21.13
C SER A 227 -7.74 -18.04 21.07
N SER A 228 -8.34 -18.89 20.23
CA SER A 228 -7.87 -20.27 20.04
C SER A 228 -6.41 -20.35 19.57
N ALA A 229 -6.00 -19.45 18.67
CA ALA A 229 -4.62 -19.42 18.18
C ALA A 229 -3.63 -18.98 19.26
N LEU A 230 -3.97 -17.94 20.02
CA LEU A 230 -3.16 -17.45 21.14
C LEU A 230 -3.01 -18.51 22.22
N THR A 231 -4.06 -19.26 22.55
CA THR A 231 -3.98 -20.36 23.52
C THR A 231 -3.11 -21.52 23.03
N SER A 232 -3.11 -21.77 21.72
CA SER A 232 -2.30 -22.85 21.14
C SER A 232 -0.81 -22.51 21.07
N ASN A 233 -0.47 -21.22 20.92
CA ASN A 233 0.91 -20.75 20.82
C ASN A 233 1.11 -19.40 21.55
N PRO A 234 1.09 -19.39 22.90
CA PRO A 234 0.96 -18.16 23.71
C PRO A 234 2.23 -17.30 23.80
N SER A 235 3.33 -17.75 23.21
CA SER A 235 4.68 -17.30 23.57
C SER A 235 5.22 -16.09 22.81
N HIS A 236 4.61 -15.73 21.67
CA HIS A 236 5.20 -14.75 20.75
C HIS A 236 4.43 -13.42 20.61
N LEU A 237 3.10 -13.42 20.57
CA LEU A 237 2.36 -12.18 20.25
C LEU A 237 2.30 -11.24 21.46
N ARG A 238 2.80 -10.02 21.29
CA ARG A 238 2.87 -8.95 22.30
C ARG A 238 1.82 -7.86 22.10
N GLU A 239 1.47 -7.55 20.86
CA GLU A 239 0.50 -6.52 20.51
C GLU A 239 -0.52 -7.06 19.52
N LEU A 240 -1.80 -6.93 19.87
CA LEU A 240 -2.94 -7.25 19.01
C LEU A 240 -3.84 -6.03 18.91
N ASP A 241 -3.97 -5.49 17.69
CA ASP A 241 -4.89 -4.38 17.41
C ASP A 241 -6.10 -4.87 16.61
N LEU A 242 -7.27 -4.83 17.23
CA LEU A 242 -8.58 -5.10 16.65
C LEU A 242 -9.50 -3.87 16.72
N SER A 243 -8.95 -2.67 16.87
CA SER A 243 -9.73 -1.44 16.85
C SER A 243 -10.57 -1.33 15.58
N TYR A 244 -11.66 -0.55 15.63
CA TYR A 244 -12.57 -0.36 14.49
C TYR A 244 -13.17 -1.66 13.93
N ASN A 245 -13.43 -2.66 14.77
CA ASN A 245 -14.15 -3.90 14.41
C ASN A 245 -15.46 -4.04 15.20
N HIS A 246 -16.06 -5.23 15.25
CA HIS A 246 -17.24 -5.50 16.08
C HIS A 246 -17.08 -6.79 16.90
N PRO A 247 -16.13 -6.84 17.85
CA PRO A 247 -15.89 -8.04 18.65
C PRO A 247 -17.10 -8.49 19.50
N GLY A 248 -18.05 -7.58 19.78
CA GLY A 248 -19.14 -7.82 20.72
C GLY A 248 -18.66 -8.02 22.16
N ASP A 249 -19.58 -8.07 23.13
CA ASP A 249 -19.23 -8.21 24.55
C ASP A 249 -18.50 -9.53 24.83
N SER A 250 -18.95 -10.61 24.19
CA SER A 250 -18.34 -11.94 24.32
C SER A 250 -16.93 -11.98 23.75
N GLY A 251 -16.69 -11.41 22.56
CA GLY A 251 -15.36 -11.40 21.95
C GLY A 251 -14.39 -10.51 22.73
N VAL A 252 -14.87 -9.37 23.25
CA VAL A 252 -14.10 -8.51 24.17
C VAL A 252 -13.70 -9.28 25.42
N LYS A 253 -14.66 -9.96 26.06
CA LYS A 253 -14.40 -10.77 27.25
C LYS A 253 -13.38 -11.88 26.97
N LEU A 254 -13.60 -12.64 25.89
CA LEU A 254 -12.76 -13.77 25.49
C LEU A 254 -11.29 -13.38 25.30
N LEU A 255 -11.03 -12.23 24.68
CA LEU A 255 -9.67 -11.73 24.45
C LEU A 255 -9.08 -11.04 25.68
N SER A 256 -9.89 -10.32 26.46
CA SER A 256 -9.43 -9.61 27.66
C SER A 256 -9.01 -10.57 28.77
N GLU A 257 -9.73 -11.68 28.96
CA GLU A 257 -9.36 -12.74 29.93
C GLU A 257 -7.98 -13.35 29.64
N GLN A 258 -7.49 -13.28 28.39
CA GLN A 258 -6.14 -13.76 28.04
C GLN A 258 -5.02 -12.87 28.59
N LEU A 259 -5.30 -11.58 28.85
CA LEU A 259 -4.32 -10.67 29.46
C LEU A 259 -4.07 -11.01 30.94
N GLU A 260 -5.00 -11.72 31.58
CA GLU A 260 -4.90 -12.12 32.98
C GLU A 260 -4.14 -13.45 33.15
N ASP A 261 -3.95 -14.22 32.07
CA ASP A 261 -3.31 -15.53 32.17
C ASP A 261 -1.77 -15.38 32.19
N PRO A 262 -1.09 -15.84 33.26
CA PRO A 262 0.35 -15.68 33.45
C PRO A 262 1.21 -16.42 32.42
N ASN A 263 0.62 -17.32 31.61
CA ASN A 263 1.32 -18.02 30.54
C ASN A 263 1.33 -17.25 29.22
N TYR A 264 0.66 -16.10 29.14
CA TYR A 264 0.53 -15.31 27.92
C TYR A 264 1.46 -14.11 27.94
N THR A 265 1.80 -13.69 26.73
CA THR A 265 2.76 -12.61 26.49
C THR A 265 2.14 -11.36 25.88
N LEU A 266 0.81 -11.33 25.74
CA LEU A 266 0.11 -10.20 25.14
C LEU A 266 0.17 -9.01 26.10
N ASP A 267 0.98 -8.02 25.79
CA ASP A 267 1.16 -6.80 26.59
C ASP A 267 0.11 -5.74 26.26
N LYS A 268 -0.35 -5.72 25.01
CA LYS A 268 -1.27 -4.71 24.48
C LYS A 268 -2.37 -5.33 23.64
N LEU A 269 -3.60 -4.99 24.00
CA LEU A 269 -4.81 -5.33 23.27
C LEU A 269 -5.59 -4.05 23.01
N ASN A 270 -5.83 -3.73 21.74
CA ASN A 270 -6.65 -2.58 21.36
C ASN A 270 -7.98 -3.05 20.76
N LEU A 271 -9.09 -2.69 21.39
CA LEU A 271 -10.46 -3.00 20.96
C LEU A 271 -11.29 -1.72 20.73
N ASP A 272 -10.65 -0.56 20.67
CA ASP A 272 -11.32 0.73 20.64
C ASP A 272 -12.10 0.98 19.34
N HIS A 273 -13.04 1.93 19.38
CA HIS A 273 -13.84 2.36 18.23
C HIS A 273 -14.68 1.24 17.57
N GLY A 274 -14.99 0.19 18.34
CA GLY A 274 -15.84 -0.89 17.88
C GLY A 274 -17.30 -0.48 17.63
N GLY A 275 -18.04 -1.33 16.93
CA GLY A 275 -19.48 -1.12 16.67
C GLY A 275 -19.96 -1.83 15.42
N GLU A 276 -21.26 -2.12 15.36
CA GLU A 276 -21.87 -2.87 14.25
C GLU A 276 -21.62 -2.21 12.88
N THR A 277 -21.58 -0.87 12.83
CA THR A 277 -21.28 -0.11 11.60
C THR A 277 -19.90 -0.42 11.00
N ARG A 278 -18.98 -1.00 11.78
CA ARG A 278 -17.66 -1.44 11.33
C ARG A 278 -17.69 -2.72 10.49
N ILE A 279 -18.80 -3.44 10.49
CA ILE A 279 -19.05 -4.59 9.61
C ILE A 279 -19.62 -4.10 8.26
N THR A 280 -18.99 -3.05 7.73
CA THR A 280 -19.25 -2.50 6.41
C THR A 280 -17.96 -2.56 5.62
N ALA A 281 -18.03 -3.03 4.38
CA ALA A 281 -16.88 -3.10 3.48
C ALA A 281 -16.40 -1.69 3.09
N GLY A 282 -15.08 -1.56 2.91
CA GLY A 282 -14.44 -0.34 2.43
C GLY A 282 -14.53 0.85 3.40
N PRO A 283 -14.13 2.06 2.94
CA PRO A 283 -13.94 3.21 3.82
C PRO A 283 -15.25 3.83 4.33
N ARG A 284 -16.41 3.46 3.76
CA ARG A 284 -17.75 3.91 4.21
C ARG A 284 -18.04 3.58 5.68
N LYS A 285 -17.37 2.57 6.22
CA LYS A 285 -17.42 2.26 7.65
C LYS A 285 -16.90 3.41 8.53
N TYR A 286 -16.22 4.42 7.99
CA TYR A 286 -15.66 5.59 8.68
C TYR A 286 -16.38 6.90 8.36
N VAL A 287 -17.61 6.85 7.86
CA VAL A 287 -18.34 8.05 7.42
C VAL A 287 -18.40 9.12 8.53
N CYS A 288 -18.00 10.34 8.18
CA CYS A 288 -18.12 11.51 9.03
C CYS A 288 -19.02 12.56 8.39
N PHE A 289 -19.70 13.33 9.23
CA PHE A 289 -20.51 14.45 8.80
C PHE A 289 -19.69 15.73 8.91
N LEU A 290 -19.55 16.45 7.79
CA LEU A 290 -18.77 17.68 7.72
C LEU A 290 -19.65 18.87 7.35
N THR A 291 -19.27 20.05 7.83
CA THR A 291 -19.89 21.33 7.50
C THR A 291 -18.83 22.36 7.13
N LEU A 292 -19.13 23.20 6.13
CA LEU A 292 -18.25 24.28 5.70
C LEU A 292 -18.18 25.36 6.78
N ASP A 293 -17.00 25.93 7.03
CA ASP A 293 -16.82 27.01 8.00
C ASP A 293 -16.98 28.39 7.34
N PRO A 294 -18.08 29.13 7.61
CA PRO A 294 -18.32 30.46 7.03
C PRO A 294 -17.26 31.49 7.41
N ASN A 295 -16.49 31.25 8.47
CA ASN A 295 -15.40 32.13 8.90
C ASN A 295 -14.12 31.95 8.10
N THR A 296 -14.06 30.92 7.25
CA THR A 296 -12.93 30.64 6.36
C THR A 296 -13.22 30.95 4.90
N ALA A 297 -14.49 30.83 4.48
CA ALA A 297 -14.91 31.01 3.09
C ALA A 297 -14.52 32.38 2.51
N ASN A 298 -13.84 32.39 1.38
CA ASN A 298 -13.61 33.62 0.63
C ASN A 298 -14.94 34.29 0.21
N THR A 299 -14.93 35.61 -0.04
CA THR A 299 -16.13 36.37 -0.38
C THR A 299 -16.70 36.05 -1.76
N ASP A 300 -15.93 35.44 -2.66
CA ASP A 300 -16.43 34.96 -3.95
C ASP A 300 -17.13 33.59 -3.85
N LEU A 301 -17.31 33.06 -2.64
CA LEU A 301 -18.00 31.80 -2.38
C LEU A 301 -19.30 32.03 -1.65
N ILE A 302 -20.39 31.43 -2.12
CA ILE A 302 -21.66 31.37 -1.39
C ILE A 302 -21.85 29.99 -0.77
N LEU A 303 -22.20 29.97 0.52
CA LEU A 303 -22.55 28.76 1.26
C LEU A 303 -24.07 28.58 1.33
N SER A 304 -24.54 27.37 1.06
CA SER A 304 -25.97 26.98 1.07
C SER A 304 -26.20 25.66 1.79
N GLU A 305 -27.47 25.25 1.90
CA GLU A 305 -27.90 23.98 2.53
C GLU A 305 -27.29 23.75 3.92
N GLU A 306 -27.45 24.72 4.84
CA GLU A 306 -26.86 24.65 6.19
C GLU A 306 -25.33 24.49 6.17
N ASN A 307 -24.66 25.11 5.20
CA ASN A 307 -23.21 25.02 4.97
C ASN A 307 -22.76 23.61 4.53
N ARG A 308 -23.60 22.90 3.76
CA ARG A 308 -23.26 21.62 3.13
C ARG A 308 -22.94 21.76 1.65
N GLU A 309 -23.22 22.92 1.06
CA GLU A 309 -22.90 23.23 -0.33
C GLU A 309 -22.16 24.57 -0.42
N VAL A 310 -21.18 24.64 -1.31
CA VAL A 310 -20.44 25.86 -1.66
C VAL A 310 -20.42 26.02 -3.17
N LYS A 311 -20.60 27.27 -3.63
CA LYS A 311 -20.54 27.63 -5.04
C LYS A 311 -19.72 28.88 -5.27
N SER A 312 -18.89 28.87 -6.32
CA SER A 312 -18.17 30.05 -6.79
C SER A 312 -19.11 30.99 -7.54
N VAL A 313 -19.15 32.26 -7.14
CA VAL A 313 -20.07 33.30 -7.65
C VAL A 313 -19.34 34.60 -7.91
N PHE A 314 -19.83 35.36 -8.89
CA PHE A 314 -19.26 36.65 -9.26
C PHE A 314 -19.50 37.75 -8.20
N GLU A 315 -20.64 37.68 -7.51
CA GLU A 315 -21.01 38.67 -6.50
C GLU A 315 -20.31 38.37 -5.17
N ASN A 316 -19.56 39.35 -4.67
CA ASN A 316 -18.94 39.28 -3.35
C ASN A 316 -20.00 39.13 -2.25
N GLN A 317 -19.89 38.06 -1.48
CA GLN A 317 -20.75 37.77 -0.35
C GLN A 317 -20.41 38.68 0.84
N PRO A 318 -21.43 39.15 1.60
CA PRO A 318 -21.27 40.13 2.67
C PRO A 318 -20.75 39.49 3.97
N TYR A 319 -19.73 38.64 3.87
CA TYR A 319 -19.15 38.00 5.04
C TYR A 319 -18.31 38.98 5.85
N PRO A 320 -18.38 38.94 7.20
CA PRO A 320 -17.58 39.84 8.03
C PRO A 320 -16.09 39.51 7.89
N ASP A 321 -15.26 40.55 8.04
CA ASP A 321 -13.82 40.41 8.16
C ASP A 321 -13.48 39.42 9.28
N HIS A 322 -12.62 38.46 8.96
CA HIS A 322 -12.23 37.42 9.90
C HIS A 322 -10.75 37.01 9.68
N PRO A 323 -9.96 36.81 10.76
CA PRO A 323 -8.55 36.44 10.65
C PRO A 323 -8.32 35.10 9.95
N HIS A 324 -9.31 34.21 9.99
CA HIS A 324 -9.26 32.90 9.33
C HIS A 324 -9.93 32.87 7.95
N ARG A 325 -10.37 34.00 7.40
CA ARG A 325 -10.96 34.05 6.05
C ARG A 325 -9.87 34.04 4.99
N PHE A 326 -9.99 33.21 3.95
CA PHE A 326 -9.19 33.34 2.73
C PHE A 326 -9.58 34.64 2.02
N ASP A 327 -8.63 35.57 1.83
CA ASP A 327 -8.92 36.91 1.32
C ASP A 327 -8.72 37.07 -0.20
N ASP A 328 -7.80 36.32 -0.79
CA ASP A 328 -7.42 36.47 -2.20
C ASP A 328 -8.09 35.43 -3.13
N ASP A 329 -8.06 34.15 -2.76
CA ASP A 329 -8.54 33.05 -3.60
C ASP A 329 -9.85 32.43 -3.10
N PRO A 330 -10.72 31.96 -4.02
CA PRO A 330 -12.00 31.32 -3.69
C PRO A 330 -11.78 29.95 -3.02
N GLN A 331 -11.55 29.98 -1.71
CA GLN A 331 -11.24 28.82 -0.86
C GLN A 331 -12.09 28.79 0.41
N VAL A 332 -12.34 27.58 0.91
CA VAL A 332 -13.06 27.33 2.16
C VAL A 332 -12.56 26.05 2.84
N LEU A 333 -12.57 26.01 4.17
CA LEU A 333 -12.34 24.82 4.98
C LEU A 333 -13.63 24.34 5.64
N CYS A 334 -13.72 23.04 5.90
CA CYS A 334 -14.70 22.49 6.82
C CYS A 334 -14.35 22.82 8.28
N ARG A 335 -15.37 22.87 9.14
CA ARG A 335 -15.27 23.20 10.55
C ARG A 335 -14.62 22.08 11.36
N GLU A 336 -15.02 20.85 11.08
CA GLU A 336 -14.61 19.66 11.81
C GLU A 336 -13.16 19.28 11.49
N SER A 337 -12.46 18.79 12.50
CA SER A 337 -11.12 18.25 12.35
C SER A 337 -11.15 16.75 12.11
N VAL A 338 -10.30 16.29 11.20
CA VAL A 338 -10.05 14.90 10.85
C VAL A 338 -8.82 14.44 11.62
N CYS A 339 -9.03 13.80 12.78
CA CYS A 339 -7.98 13.42 13.75
C CYS A 339 -7.77 11.90 13.90
N GLY A 340 -8.48 11.08 13.13
CA GLY A 340 -8.42 9.61 13.21
C GLY A 340 -8.72 9.00 11.85
N ARG A 341 -9.57 7.97 11.81
CA ARG A 341 -10.13 7.46 10.55
C ARG A 341 -11.41 8.19 10.20
N CYS A 342 -11.43 8.84 9.03
CA CYS A 342 -12.59 9.58 8.55
C CYS A 342 -12.79 9.32 7.06
N TYR A 343 -14.06 9.29 6.65
CA TYR A 343 -14.45 9.18 5.27
C TYR A 343 -15.60 10.13 4.97
N TRP A 344 -15.56 10.82 3.84
CA TRP A 344 -16.67 11.64 3.37
C TRP A 344 -16.79 11.56 1.85
N GLU A 345 -18.00 11.80 1.35
CA GLU A 345 -18.28 11.86 -0.09
C GLU A 345 -18.70 13.28 -0.45
N ILE A 346 -18.30 13.72 -1.64
CA ILE A 346 -18.71 15.00 -2.21
C ILE A 346 -19.14 14.82 -3.64
N ASP A 347 -20.15 15.58 -4.06
CA ASP A 347 -20.52 15.78 -5.44
C ASP A 347 -20.02 17.15 -5.90
N TRP A 348 -19.29 17.21 -7.01
CA TRP A 348 -18.87 18.47 -7.62
C TRP A 348 -19.61 18.71 -8.94
N SER A 349 -19.70 19.97 -9.35
CA SER A 349 -20.29 20.36 -10.64
C SER A 349 -19.63 21.61 -11.19
N GLY A 350 -19.79 21.85 -12.49
CA GLY A 350 -19.16 22.97 -13.21
C GLY A 350 -18.25 22.50 -14.33
N ASP A 351 -17.85 23.47 -15.16
CA ASP A 351 -16.93 23.27 -16.29
C ASP A 351 -15.48 23.63 -15.95
N ASP A 352 -15.27 24.39 -14.86
CA ASP A 352 -13.95 24.79 -14.36
C ASP A 352 -13.42 23.83 -13.29
N ASP A 353 -12.13 23.96 -12.95
CA ASP A 353 -11.48 23.11 -11.97
C ASP A 353 -12.02 23.30 -10.54
N VAL A 354 -12.17 22.17 -9.85
CA VAL A 354 -12.53 22.08 -8.44
C VAL A 354 -11.49 21.25 -7.71
N ASP A 355 -10.87 21.85 -6.70
CA ASP A 355 -9.80 21.26 -5.92
C ASP A 355 -10.34 20.70 -4.61
N ILE A 356 -10.38 19.38 -4.48
CA ILE A 356 -10.83 18.66 -3.28
C ILE A 356 -9.62 18.37 -2.42
N SER A 357 -9.57 19.01 -1.25
CA SER A 357 -8.34 19.13 -0.50
C SER A 357 -8.47 18.65 0.93
N VAL A 358 -7.34 18.19 1.47
CA VAL A 358 -7.15 18.00 2.90
C VAL A 358 -5.96 18.87 3.32
N SER A 359 -6.13 19.66 4.37
CA SER A 359 -5.16 20.68 4.79
C SER A 359 -5.03 20.72 6.29
N TYR A 360 -3.86 21.10 6.79
CA TYR A 360 -3.76 21.58 8.16
C TYR A 360 -4.55 22.87 8.35
N LYS A 361 -5.10 23.04 9.55
CA LYS A 361 -5.84 24.26 9.92
C LYS A 361 -4.95 25.50 10.01
N SER A 362 -3.63 25.30 10.09
CA SER A 362 -2.60 26.34 10.15
C SER A 362 -2.24 26.95 8.79
N ILE A 363 -2.81 26.46 7.67
CA ILE A 363 -2.58 27.02 6.33
C ILE A 363 -2.75 28.54 6.32
N ARG A 364 -1.83 29.23 5.63
CA ARG A 364 -1.90 30.68 5.46
C ARG A 364 -3.15 31.05 4.67
N ARG A 365 -3.78 32.17 5.02
CA ARG A 365 -5.04 32.60 4.40
C ARG A 365 -5.05 34.06 3.95
N LYS A 366 -3.89 34.73 4.05
CA LYS A 366 -3.76 36.19 3.91
C LYS A 366 -2.61 36.58 2.98
N GLY A 367 -2.88 37.52 2.09
CA GLY A 367 -1.87 38.24 1.31
C GLY A 367 -1.49 37.59 -0.02
N GLY A 368 -2.38 36.76 -0.57
CA GLY A 368 -2.23 36.13 -1.89
C GLY A 368 -1.03 35.18 -2.05
N GLY A 369 -1.06 34.41 -3.14
CA GLY A 369 0.04 33.55 -3.58
C GLY A 369 0.05 32.12 -3.01
N VAL A 370 1.02 31.34 -3.49
CA VAL A 370 1.11 29.87 -3.39
C VAL A 370 1.03 29.31 -1.96
N GLU A 371 1.48 30.07 -0.96
CA GLU A 371 1.42 29.67 0.46
C GLU A 371 -0.03 29.60 1.00
N CYS A 372 -0.99 30.26 0.34
CA CYS A 372 -2.40 30.22 0.72
C CYS A 372 -3.21 29.16 -0.04
N TRP A 373 -2.67 28.62 -1.14
CA TRP A 373 -3.41 27.78 -2.07
C TRP A 373 -3.33 26.30 -1.70
N PHE A 374 -4.48 25.61 -1.68
CA PHE A 374 -4.48 24.17 -1.46
C PHE A 374 -3.65 23.43 -2.52
N GLY A 375 -2.76 22.54 -2.09
CA GLY A 375 -1.85 21.77 -2.94
C GLY A 375 -0.56 22.48 -3.34
N TYR A 376 -0.45 23.81 -3.15
CA TYR A 376 0.74 24.58 -3.55
C TYR A 376 1.74 24.80 -2.41
N ASN A 377 1.45 24.26 -1.23
CA ASN A 377 2.32 24.29 -0.05
C ASN A 377 2.44 22.88 0.56
N ALA A 378 3.34 22.73 1.54
CA ALA A 378 3.54 21.47 2.24
C ALA A 378 2.43 21.13 3.26
N GLN A 379 1.49 22.04 3.52
CA GLN A 379 0.45 21.87 4.54
C GLN A 379 -0.86 21.28 3.99
N SER A 380 -0.94 21.05 2.68
CA SER A 380 -2.16 20.59 2.02
C SER A 380 -1.90 19.63 0.86
N TRP A 381 -2.86 18.74 0.64
CA TRP A 381 -2.90 17.77 -0.45
C TRP A 381 -4.22 17.94 -1.19
N SER A 382 -4.16 18.12 -2.50
CA SER A 382 -5.35 18.48 -3.29
C SER A 382 -5.50 17.60 -4.51
N LEU A 383 -6.73 17.13 -4.73
CA LEU A 383 -7.15 16.51 -5.98
C LEU A 383 -7.92 17.54 -6.81
N SER A 384 -7.27 18.04 -7.85
CA SER A 384 -7.89 18.90 -8.85
C SER A 384 -8.74 18.07 -9.80
N CYS A 385 -10.02 18.39 -9.86
CA CYS A 385 -11.04 17.70 -10.64
C CYS A 385 -11.49 18.59 -11.81
N VAL A 386 -11.35 18.08 -13.02
CA VAL A 386 -11.99 18.63 -14.22
C VAL A 386 -12.73 17.50 -14.95
N SER A 387 -13.63 17.85 -15.87
CA SER A 387 -14.52 16.86 -16.50
C SER A 387 -13.79 15.75 -17.28
N SER A 388 -12.52 15.94 -17.64
CA SER A 388 -11.75 15.00 -18.47
C SER A 388 -10.55 14.35 -17.78
N ARG A 389 -10.10 14.85 -16.62
CA ARG A 389 -8.90 14.36 -15.96
C ARG A 389 -8.88 14.69 -14.46
N PHE A 390 -8.02 13.98 -13.74
CA PHE A 390 -7.64 14.31 -12.38
C PHE A 390 -6.15 14.70 -12.32
N THR A 391 -5.83 15.69 -11.50
CA THR A 391 -4.45 16.09 -11.22
C THR A 391 -4.26 16.20 -9.72
N PHE A 392 -3.23 15.53 -9.20
CA PHE A 392 -2.88 15.62 -7.79
C PHE A 392 -1.85 16.72 -7.55
N TRP A 393 -2.06 17.56 -6.54
CA TRP A 393 -1.20 18.67 -6.15
C TRP A 393 -0.74 18.55 -4.71
N HIS A 394 0.56 18.69 -4.51
CA HIS A 394 1.17 18.84 -3.19
C HIS A 394 2.50 19.60 -3.30
N ASN A 395 2.75 20.54 -2.38
CA ASN A 395 3.99 21.30 -2.31
C ASN A 395 4.43 21.90 -3.66
N ASN A 396 3.49 22.54 -4.36
CA ASN A 396 3.69 23.18 -5.66
C ASN A 396 4.19 22.24 -6.77
N THR A 397 4.00 20.94 -6.59
CA THR A 397 4.27 19.90 -7.59
C THR A 397 2.95 19.25 -7.95
N HIS A 398 2.78 18.95 -9.23
CA HIS A 398 1.60 18.24 -9.72
C HIS A 398 1.97 16.94 -10.40
N THR A 399 1.02 16.01 -10.36
CA THR A 399 1.07 14.75 -11.08
C THR A 399 -0.26 14.56 -11.80
N ASP A 400 -0.22 14.48 -13.13
CA ASP A 400 -1.38 14.04 -13.91
C ASP A 400 -1.63 12.56 -13.65
N LEU A 401 -2.86 12.24 -13.24
CA LEU A 401 -3.21 10.89 -12.82
C LEU A 401 -3.71 10.07 -14.02
N PRO A 402 -3.22 8.84 -14.23
CA PRO A 402 -3.62 7.99 -15.35
C PRO A 402 -4.97 7.30 -15.10
N VAL A 403 -5.96 8.04 -14.59
CA VAL A 403 -7.30 7.54 -14.25
C VAL A 403 -8.34 8.43 -14.91
N GLU A 404 -9.25 7.83 -15.66
CA GLU A 404 -10.36 8.54 -16.31
C GLU A 404 -11.48 8.83 -15.30
N PRO A 405 -11.98 10.08 -15.20
CA PRO A 405 -13.16 10.39 -14.40
C PRO A 405 -14.41 9.66 -14.91
N LEU A 406 -15.00 8.80 -14.09
CA LEU A 406 -16.25 8.06 -14.35
C LEU A 406 -17.49 8.81 -13.84
N SER A 407 -17.31 9.69 -12.86
CA SER A 407 -18.39 10.47 -12.26
C SER A 407 -17.85 11.76 -11.62
N ARG A 408 -18.76 12.65 -11.21
CA ARG A 408 -18.43 13.83 -10.39
C ARG A 408 -18.56 13.61 -8.88
N ARG A 409 -18.63 12.35 -8.45
CA ARG A 409 -18.66 11.99 -7.04
C ARG A 409 -17.31 11.47 -6.59
N ILE A 410 -16.78 12.09 -5.54
CA ILE A 410 -15.45 11.80 -5.00
C ILE A 410 -15.59 11.38 -3.55
N GLY A 411 -15.00 10.24 -3.20
CA GLY A 411 -14.83 9.80 -1.81
C GLY A 411 -13.44 10.14 -1.33
N VAL A 412 -13.31 10.64 -0.10
CA VAL A 412 -12.02 10.92 0.52
C VAL A 412 -11.93 10.12 1.81
N PHE A 413 -10.87 9.33 1.95
CA PHE A 413 -10.54 8.59 3.16
C PHE A 413 -9.25 9.10 3.76
N VAL A 414 -9.24 9.30 5.07
CA VAL A 414 -8.05 9.65 5.84
C VAL A 414 -7.90 8.65 6.98
N ASP A 415 -6.70 8.10 7.14
CA ASP A 415 -6.22 7.47 8.37
C ASP A 415 -5.06 8.31 8.90
N HIS A 416 -5.37 9.18 9.86
CA HIS A 416 -4.39 10.13 10.40
C HIS A 416 -3.18 9.42 11.02
N SER A 417 -3.44 8.41 11.86
CA SER A 417 -2.41 7.62 12.54
C SER A 417 -1.52 6.83 11.59
N ALA A 418 -2.11 6.25 10.54
CA ALA A 418 -1.35 5.49 9.55
C ALA A 418 -0.71 6.40 8.50
N GLY A 419 -1.01 7.70 8.49
CA GLY A 419 -0.45 8.61 7.49
C GLY A 419 -1.02 8.44 6.09
N THR A 420 -2.23 7.88 5.98
CA THR A 420 -2.84 7.50 4.71
C THR A 420 -3.94 8.51 4.32
N LEU A 421 -3.90 9.00 3.08
CA LEU A 421 -4.96 9.77 2.43
C LEU A 421 -5.29 9.11 1.09
N ILE A 422 -6.57 8.83 0.82
CA ILE A 422 -7.00 8.18 -0.42
C ILE A 422 -8.18 8.93 -1.02
N PHE A 423 -8.11 9.16 -2.33
CA PHE A 423 -9.19 9.69 -3.13
C PHE A 423 -9.78 8.58 -4.00
N TYR A 424 -11.11 8.54 -4.06
CA TYR A 424 -11.86 7.57 -4.83
C TYR A 424 -12.83 8.25 -5.79
N ASN A 425 -13.02 7.69 -6.98
CA ASN A 425 -14.09 8.07 -7.87
C ASN A 425 -15.24 7.08 -7.72
N ILE A 426 -16.44 7.59 -7.45
CA ILE A 426 -17.60 6.79 -7.09
C ILE A 426 -18.59 6.85 -8.25
N TYR A 427 -18.68 5.77 -9.02
CA TYR A 427 -19.68 5.66 -10.09
C TYR A 427 -20.74 4.65 -9.68
N ARG A 428 -21.97 5.14 -9.49
CA ARG A 428 -23.07 4.36 -8.89
C ARG A 428 -22.66 3.88 -7.49
N ASP A 429 -22.58 2.57 -7.29
CA ASP A 429 -22.14 1.96 -6.03
C ASP A 429 -20.69 1.45 -6.07
N THR A 430 -20.00 1.61 -7.21
CA THR A 430 -18.61 1.17 -7.38
C THR A 430 -17.64 2.28 -7.02
N MET A 431 -16.71 1.96 -6.11
CA MET A 431 -15.64 2.85 -5.68
C MET A 431 -14.33 2.44 -6.36
N SER A 432 -13.69 3.37 -7.06
CA SER A 432 -12.41 3.15 -7.76
C SER A 432 -11.35 4.08 -7.20
N LEU A 433 -10.12 3.59 -7.03
CA LEU A 433 -9.00 4.38 -6.52
C LEU A 433 -8.57 5.43 -7.58
N ILE A 434 -8.51 6.70 -7.18
CA ILE A 434 -7.92 7.77 -8.01
C ILE A 434 -6.45 7.94 -7.64
N HIS A 435 -6.19 8.21 -6.36
CA HIS A 435 -4.85 8.48 -5.86
C HIS A 435 -4.76 8.18 -4.38
N SER A 436 -3.54 7.92 -3.91
CA SER A 436 -3.26 7.72 -2.50
C SER A 436 -1.94 8.34 -2.12
N VAL A 437 -1.89 8.86 -0.91
CA VAL A 437 -0.72 9.46 -0.31
C VAL A 437 -0.38 8.68 0.95
N GLN A 438 0.90 8.39 1.11
CA GLN A 438 1.48 7.88 2.35
C GLN A 438 2.43 8.96 2.87
N THR A 439 2.15 9.53 4.04
CA THR A 439 2.88 10.66 4.62
C THR A 439 2.83 10.61 6.15
N THR A 440 3.40 11.59 6.84
CA THR A 440 3.28 11.73 8.29
C THR A 440 2.51 13.01 8.59
N PHE A 441 1.28 12.88 9.09
CA PHE A 441 0.48 14.04 9.46
C PHE A 441 0.89 14.57 10.84
N THR A 442 1.31 15.84 10.92
CA THR A 442 1.80 16.45 12.16
C THR A 442 0.75 17.27 12.92
N GLU A 443 -0.36 17.60 12.27
CA GLU A 443 -1.46 18.39 12.85
C GLU A 443 -2.82 17.76 12.49
N PRO A 444 -3.88 18.07 13.25
CA PRO A 444 -5.25 17.81 12.82
C PRO A 444 -5.52 18.35 11.42
N LEU A 445 -6.18 17.54 10.60
CA LEU A 445 -6.53 17.88 9.22
C LEU A 445 -7.92 18.49 9.16
N CYS A 446 -8.20 19.25 8.11
CA CYS A 446 -9.52 19.73 7.73
C CYS A 446 -9.74 19.46 6.24
N ALA A 447 -10.95 19.05 5.87
CA ALA A 447 -11.34 19.06 4.46
C ALA A 447 -11.43 20.52 3.97
N GLY A 448 -11.13 20.75 2.71
CA GLY A 448 -11.19 22.07 2.10
C GLY A 448 -11.44 22.00 0.60
N PHE A 449 -11.95 23.10 0.06
CA PHE A 449 -12.29 23.20 -1.36
C PHE A 449 -11.74 24.51 -1.93
N ARG A 450 -11.13 24.43 -3.10
CA ARG A 450 -10.71 25.58 -3.90
C ARG A 450 -11.41 25.53 -5.26
N PHE A 451 -11.75 26.68 -5.79
CA PHE A 451 -12.40 26.84 -7.08
C PHE A 451 -11.45 27.57 -8.05
N GLY A 452 -11.55 27.25 -9.33
CA GLY A 452 -10.85 27.97 -10.39
C GLY A 452 -11.32 29.41 -10.55
N PHE A 453 -10.75 30.08 -11.57
CA PHE A 453 -11.02 31.49 -11.85
C PHE A 453 -12.41 31.74 -12.43
N TYR A 454 -13.04 30.73 -13.04
CA TYR A 454 -14.36 30.86 -13.64
C TYR A 454 -15.47 30.51 -12.64
N TYR A 455 -16.45 31.40 -12.54
CA TYR A 455 -17.59 31.22 -11.65
C TYR A 455 -18.56 30.15 -12.15
N GLY A 456 -19.29 29.54 -11.22
CA GLY A 456 -20.37 28.59 -11.51
C GLY A 456 -20.13 27.17 -11.01
N SER A 457 -18.88 26.78 -10.75
CA SER A 457 -18.57 25.49 -10.15
C SER A 457 -19.03 25.41 -8.69
N SER A 458 -19.43 24.21 -8.25
CA SER A 458 -19.91 23.96 -6.90
C SER A 458 -19.41 22.63 -6.34
N VAL A 459 -19.39 22.54 -5.01
CA VAL A 459 -19.17 21.31 -4.25
C VAL A 459 -20.29 21.16 -3.24
N LYS A 460 -20.86 19.96 -3.17
CA LYS A 460 -21.84 19.55 -2.17
C LYS A 460 -21.31 18.37 -1.38
N LEU A 461 -21.22 18.53 -0.06
CA LEU A 461 -20.94 17.45 0.88
C LEU A 461 -22.15 16.52 0.93
N SER A 462 -21.97 15.24 0.55
CA SER A 462 -23.04 14.23 0.57
C SER A 462 -23.44 13.84 1.99
#